data_AF-K1P509-F1
#
_entry.id   AF-K1P509-F1
#
_cell.length_a   1.000
_cell.length_b   1.000
_cell.length_c   1.000
_cell.angle_alpha   90.00
_cell.angle_beta   90.00
_cell.angle_gamma   90.00
#
_symmetry.space_group_name_H-M   'P 1'
#
loop_
_entity.id
_entity.type
_entity.pdbx_description
1 polymer ?
#
loop_
_entity_poly.entity_id
_entity_poly.type
_entity_poly.pdbx_seq_one_letter_code
_entity_poly.pdbx_strand_id
1 'polypeptide(L)'
;MLRLTICVIALVSQHVVDSDDHPKGHLQPLGRHRPPVGSIEERASFPTPLEMFEKYVRGSKPVIFRGILEKGMLPAYKLWTDSYLRENYGSEYVSVEKGKKENRKWDMLNITMSEFLDKYQKEDIYMVNDASVSMAEDINMPSMLLCGGFQRVVQNVIMWFSSGGTKSVLHNDGLDNVNCLIDGEKYLVMIDKKLKADVEETGWILNGQYSQVDVEKVDMYKFPKFRNLPWYEVKMQKGDCIFIPFK
;
A
#
# COMPACT_ATOMS: atom_id res chain seq x y z
N MET A 1 -85.42 3.96 10.42
CA MET A 1 -84.08 4.47 10.76
C MET A 1 -83.04 3.51 10.20
N LEU A 2 -82.40 3.83 9.07
CA LEU A 2 -81.29 3.04 8.53
C LEU A 2 -80.02 3.36 9.34
N ARG A 3 -79.37 2.33 9.91
CA ARG A 3 -78.04 2.47 10.53
C ARG A 3 -76.98 2.30 9.44
N LEU A 4 -76.23 3.36 9.17
CA LEU A 4 -75.07 3.33 8.30
C LEU A 4 -73.90 2.69 9.06
N THR A 5 -73.36 1.59 8.56
CA THR A 5 -72.13 0.98 9.10
C THR A 5 -70.99 1.35 8.16
N ILE A 6 -70.07 2.20 8.62
CA ILE A 6 -68.85 2.55 7.87
C ILE A 6 -67.75 1.59 8.33
N CYS A 7 -67.25 0.77 7.41
CA CYS A 7 -66.11 -0.10 7.65
C CYS A 7 -64.87 0.53 7.00
N VAL A 8 -63.91 0.97 7.83
CA VAL A 8 -62.60 1.44 7.36
C VAL A 8 -61.65 0.25 7.40
N ILE A 9 -61.27 -0.25 6.24
CA ILE A 9 -60.24 -1.29 6.12
C ILE A 9 -58.91 -0.56 5.95
N ALA A 10 -58.05 -0.60 6.97
CA ALA A 10 -56.66 -0.21 6.85
C ALA A 10 -55.86 -1.43 6.35
N LEU A 11 -55.56 -1.45 5.04
CA LEU A 11 -54.60 -2.40 4.49
C LEU A 11 -53.20 -1.92 4.88
N VAL A 12 -52.63 -2.51 5.92
CA VAL A 12 -51.22 -2.32 6.25
C VAL A 12 -50.43 -3.34 5.44
N SER A 13 -49.79 -2.90 4.36
CA SER A 13 -48.76 -3.72 3.72
C SER A 13 -47.60 -3.82 4.70
N GLN A 14 -47.40 -5.00 5.30
CA GLN A 14 -46.10 -5.37 5.83
C GLN A 14 -45.17 -5.63 4.64
N HIS A 15 -44.75 -4.57 3.96
CA HIS A 15 -43.45 -4.62 3.33
C HIS A 15 -42.45 -4.63 4.48
N VAL A 16 -42.06 -5.82 4.90
CA VAL A 16 -40.70 -6.03 5.39
C VAL A 16 -39.83 -5.67 4.20
N VAL A 17 -39.48 -4.39 4.11
CA VAL A 17 -38.32 -3.99 3.32
C VAL A 17 -37.18 -4.64 4.08
N ASP A 18 -36.70 -5.78 3.60
CA ASP A 18 -35.32 -6.16 3.85
C ASP A 18 -34.52 -4.99 3.30
N SER A 19 -34.19 -4.02 4.17
CA SER A 19 -33.28 -2.96 3.80
C SER A 19 -31.90 -3.59 3.78
N ASP A 20 -31.63 -4.37 2.74
CA ASP A 20 -30.30 -4.82 2.33
C ASP A 20 -29.44 -3.63 1.85
N ASP A 21 -29.81 -2.39 2.25
CA ASP A 21 -29.05 -1.18 2.02
C ASP A 21 -27.94 -1.09 3.07
N HIS A 22 -27.02 -2.04 2.97
CA HIS A 22 -25.77 -2.00 3.71
C HIS A 22 -25.02 -0.69 3.40
N PRO A 23 -24.24 -0.15 4.35
CA PRO A 23 -23.39 0.99 4.08
C PRO A 23 -22.54 0.75 2.84
N LYS A 24 -22.45 1.75 1.96
CA LYS A 24 -21.64 1.67 0.74
C LYS A 24 -20.22 1.14 1.04
N GLY A 25 -19.80 0.13 0.28
CA GLY A 25 -18.49 -0.51 0.44
C GLY A 25 -18.41 -1.57 1.56
N HIS A 26 -19.53 -1.91 2.22
CA HIS A 26 -19.55 -3.00 3.20
C HIS A 26 -19.11 -4.34 2.58
N LEU A 27 -18.13 -4.99 3.21
CA LEU A 27 -17.47 -6.22 2.78
C LEU A 27 -16.85 -6.14 1.37
N GLN A 28 -16.55 -4.93 0.91
CA GLN A 28 -15.79 -4.68 -0.32
C GLN A 28 -14.37 -4.20 0.02
N PRO A 29 -13.44 -4.21 -0.97
CA PRO A 29 -12.10 -3.68 -0.75
C PRO A 29 -12.09 -2.22 -0.30
N LEU A 30 -11.09 -1.86 0.50
CA LEU A 30 -10.86 -0.51 0.97
C LEU A 30 -10.79 0.47 -0.21
N GLY A 31 -11.47 1.61 -0.08
CA GLY A 31 -11.62 2.60 -1.16
C GLY A 31 -12.95 2.48 -1.92
N ARG A 32 -13.77 1.45 -1.68
CA ARG A 32 -15.10 1.33 -2.30
C ARG A 32 -16.21 2.07 -1.57
N HIS A 33 -15.96 2.58 -0.37
CA HIS A 33 -16.90 3.36 0.44
C HIS A 33 -17.26 4.71 -0.19
N ARG A 34 -16.31 5.34 -0.91
CA ARG A 34 -16.51 6.61 -1.62
C ARG A 34 -15.45 6.82 -2.72
N PRO A 35 -15.68 7.71 -3.70
CA PRO A 35 -14.62 8.14 -4.62
C PRO A 35 -13.42 8.78 -3.89
N PRO A 36 -12.19 8.66 -4.45
CA PRO A 36 -11.01 9.32 -3.89
C PRO A 36 -11.16 10.85 -3.95
N VAL A 37 -10.54 11.56 -3.01
CA VAL A 37 -10.75 13.01 -2.82
C VAL A 37 -9.96 13.91 -3.77
N GLY A 38 -9.05 13.33 -4.57
CA GLY A 38 -8.23 14.05 -5.54
C GLY A 38 -7.05 13.19 -6.01
N SER A 39 -6.10 13.82 -6.70
CA SER A 39 -4.84 13.21 -7.11
C SER A 39 -3.67 13.68 -6.25
N ILE A 40 -2.62 12.85 -6.18
CA ILE A 40 -1.32 13.24 -5.64
C ILE A 40 -0.52 13.96 -6.73
N GLU A 41 0.36 14.88 -6.35
CA GLU A 41 1.24 15.56 -7.31
C GLU A 41 2.10 14.54 -8.07
N GLU A 42 2.23 14.74 -9.38
CA GLU A 42 3.03 13.91 -10.26
C GLU A 42 4.12 14.73 -10.94
N ARG A 43 5.31 14.15 -11.07
CA ARG A 43 6.47 14.78 -11.69
C ARG A 43 7.19 13.81 -12.61
N ALA A 44 7.74 14.33 -13.69
CA ALA A 44 8.60 13.55 -14.59
C ALA A 44 10.09 13.57 -14.19
N SER A 45 10.47 14.32 -13.14
CA SER A 45 11.86 14.44 -12.70
C SER A 45 11.94 14.59 -11.18
N PHE A 46 13.07 14.15 -10.62
CA PHE A 46 13.37 14.39 -9.21
C PHE A 46 13.58 15.89 -8.93
N PRO A 47 13.10 16.40 -7.77
CA PRO A 47 13.45 17.73 -7.28
C PRO A 47 14.94 17.84 -6.97
N THR A 48 15.39 19.08 -6.79
CA THR A 48 16.66 19.30 -6.08
C THR A 48 16.54 18.83 -4.62
N PRO A 49 17.63 18.45 -3.93
CA PRO A 49 17.57 18.07 -2.52
C PRO A 49 16.92 19.13 -1.61
N LEU A 50 17.14 20.41 -1.90
CA LEU A 50 16.52 21.51 -1.14
C LEU A 50 15.00 21.54 -1.35
N GLU A 51 14.54 21.42 -2.59
CA GLU A 51 13.11 21.35 -2.89
C GLU A 51 12.49 20.07 -2.30
N MET A 52 13.21 18.94 -2.35
CA MET A 52 12.79 17.68 -1.74
C MET A 52 12.46 17.89 -0.25
N PHE A 53 13.39 18.53 0.45
CA PHE A 53 13.27 18.82 1.86
C PHE A 53 12.14 19.81 2.17
N GLU A 54 12.15 21.01 1.57
CA GLU A 54 11.21 22.06 1.93
C GLU A 54 9.76 21.74 1.52
N LYS A 55 9.57 21.15 0.33
CA LYS A 55 8.23 20.95 -0.22
C LYS A 55 7.60 19.63 0.22
N TYR A 56 8.35 18.53 0.23
CA TYR A 56 7.78 17.18 0.42
C TYR A 56 8.04 16.62 1.81
N VAL A 57 9.29 16.68 2.30
CA VAL A 57 9.64 16.18 3.65
C VAL A 57 9.03 17.10 4.73
N ARG A 58 9.42 18.38 4.74
CA ARG A 58 8.93 19.37 5.71
C ARG A 58 7.43 19.64 5.52
N GLY A 59 6.99 19.66 4.27
CA GLY A 59 5.59 19.87 3.92
C GLY A 59 4.68 18.67 4.20
N SER A 60 5.24 17.48 4.47
CA SER A 60 4.49 16.22 4.63
C SER A 60 3.55 16.00 3.43
N LYS A 61 4.14 16.04 2.22
CA LYS A 61 3.39 15.89 0.98
C LYS A 61 3.92 14.71 0.16
N PRO A 62 3.07 13.73 -0.17
CA PRO A 62 3.46 12.67 -1.09
C PRO A 62 3.63 13.24 -2.49
N VAL A 63 4.47 12.59 -3.30
CA VAL A 63 4.69 12.92 -4.71
C VAL A 63 5.08 11.69 -5.51
N ILE A 64 4.55 11.56 -6.72
CA ILE A 64 4.84 10.47 -7.64
C ILE A 64 5.83 10.96 -8.70
N PHE A 65 6.89 10.20 -8.93
CA PHE A 65 7.89 10.41 -9.96
C PHE A 65 7.67 9.41 -11.10
N ARG A 66 7.05 9.88 -12.19
CA ARG A 66 6.61 9.06 -13.32
C ARG A 66 7.77 8.65 -14.23
N GLY A 67 7.88 7.36 -14.53
CA GLY A 67 8.87 6.78 -15.45
C GLY A 67 10.32 7.17 -15.12
N ILE A 68 10.63 7.40 -13.85
CA ILE A 68 11.90 7.97 -13.44
C ILE A 68 13.03 6.95 -13.52
N LEU A 69 12.73 5.66 -13.32
CA LEU A 69 13.73 4.59 -13.41
C LEU A 69 14.17 4.31 -14.86
N GLU A 70 13.29 4.54 -15.83
CA GLU A 70 13.61 4.42 -17.27
C GLU A 70 14.76 5.34 -17.70
N LYS A 71 14.92 6.45 -16.98
CA LYS A 71 15.97 7.46 -17.21
C LYS A 71 17.34 7.03 -16.67
N GLY A 72 17.47 5.78 -16.22
CA GLY A 72 18.72 5.22 -15.73
C GLY A 72 19.02 5.57 -14.27
N MET A 73 17.99 5.85 -13.48
CA MET A 73 18.19 6.21 -12.07
C MET A 73 18.66 5.04 -11.20
N LEU A 74 18.26 3.80 -11.53
CA LEU A 74 18.65 2.58 -10.81
C LEU A 74 19.09 1.53 -11.84
N PRO A 75 20.34 1.04 -11.79
CA PRO A 75 20.78 -0.09 -12.62
C PRO A 75 19.86 -1.31 -12.49
N ALA A 76 19.41 -1.61 -11.27
CA ALA A 76 18.44 -2.66 -10.95
C ALA A 76 17.21 -2.67 -11.87
N TYR A 77 16.73 -1.50 -12.32
CA TYR A 77 15.58 -1.41 -13.23
C TYR A 77 15.76 -2.20 -14.53
N LYS A 78 17.00 -2.29 -15.03
CA LYS A 78 17.35 -3.04 -16.24
C LYS A 78 17.93 -4.42 -15.93
N LEU A 79 18.64 -4.53 -14.80
CA LEU A 79 19.41 -5.74 -14.47
C LEU A 79 18.56 -6.82 -13.81
N TRP A 80 17.68 -6.46 -12.87
CA TRP A 80 16.96 -7.41 -12.01
C TRP A 80 15.87 -8.18 -12.74
N THR A 81 16.33 -9.14 -13.53
CA THR A 81 15.57 -10.23 -14.13
C THR A 81 15.79 -11.51 -13.33
N ASP A 82 14.88 -12.48 -13.43
CA ASP A 82 15.04 -13.78 -12.75
C ASP A 82 16.38 -14.45 -13.08
N SER A 83 16.84 -14.35 -14.34
CA SER A 83 18.15 -14.88 -14.75
C SER A 83 19.30 -14.16 -14.07
N TYR A 84 19.28 -12.83 -14.04
CA TYR A 84 20.35 -12.03 -13.45
C TYR A 84 20.41 -12.21 -11.92
N LEU A 85 19.25 -12.18 -11.25
CA LEU A 85 19.16 -12.39 -9.80
C LEU A 85 19.66 -13.79 -9.42
N ARG A 86 19.34 -14.81 -10.23
CA ARG A 86 19.84 -16.17 -10.03
C ARG A 86 21.34 -16.28 -10.23
N GLU A 87 21.87 -15.67 -11.28
CA GLU A 87 23.30 -15.75 -11.62
C GLU A 87 24.17 -15.01 -10.60
N ASN A 88 23.76 -13.81 -10.17
CA ASN A 88 24.59 -12.93 -9.33
C ASN A 88 24.31 -13.09 -7.83
N TYR A 89 23.05 -13.36 -7.46
CA TYR A 89 22.61 -13.37 -6.06
C TYR A 89 21.95 -14.69 -5.65
N GLY A 90 22.03 -15.73 -6.50
CA GLY A 90 21.28 -16.97 -6.33
C GLY A 90 21.54 -17.74 -5.04
N SER A 91 22.72 -17.58 -4.43
CA SER A 91 23.12 -18.21 -3.17
C SER A 91 22.79 -17.37 -1.93
N GLU A 92 22.38 -16.12 -2.10
CA GLU A 92 22.01 -15.26 -0.98
C GLU A 92 20.71 -15.74 -0.33
N TYR A 93 20.67 -15.72 1.01
CA TYR A 93 19.47 -16.04 1.75
C TYR A 93 18.53 -14.83 1.80
N VAL A 94 17.24 -15.08 1.61
CA VAL A 94 16.17 -14.09 1.57
C VAL A 94 15.05 -14.48 2.52
N SER A 95 14.45 -13.46 3.14
CA SER A 95 13.28 -13.58 4.01
C SER A 95 11.99 -13.52 3.20
N VAL A 96 11.13 -14.51 3.40
CA VAL A 96 9.90 -14.72 2.60
C VAL A 96 8.70 -14.98 3.50
N GLU A 97 7.64 -14.20 3.34
CA GLU A 97 6.34 -14.43 3.98
C GLU A 97 5.63 -15.63 3.35
N LYS A 98 5.01 -16.47 4.20
CA LYS A 98 4.18 -17.62 3.80
C LYS A 98 2.77 -17.20 3.38
N GLY A 99 2.66 -16.31 2.41
CA GLY A 99 1.40 -15.90 1.79
C GLY A 99 1.44 -14.45 1.34
N LYS A 100 0.63 -14.13 0.33
CA LYS A 100 0.59 -12.79 -0.27
C LYS A 100 -0.33 -11.82 0.45
N LYS A 101 -1.20 -12.31 1.33
CA LYS A 101 -1.95 -11.45 2.27
C LYS A 101 -1.12 -11.31 3.54
N GLU A 102 -0.62 -10.10 3.78
CA GLU A 102 0.28 -9.83 4.90
C GLU A 102 -0.34 -10.27 6.23
N ASN A 103 0.40 -11.09 6.95
CA ASN A 103 0.01 -11.56 8.29
C ASN A 103 1.23 -11.55 9.21
N ARG A 104 1.33 -10.49 10.03
CA ARG A 104 2.46 -10.26 10.94
C ARG A 104 2.59 -11.27 12.09
N LYS A 105 1.79 -12.33 12.11
CA LYS A 105 1.90 -13.45 13.05
C LYS A 105 2.59 -14.67 12.44
N TRP A 106 2.80 -14.69 11.13
CA TRP A 106 3.41 -15.82 10.45
C TRP A 106 4.93 -15.76 10.53
N ASP A 107 5.53 -16.95 10.67
CA ASP A 107 6.98 -17.10 10.57
C ASP A 107 7.44 -16.86 9.13
N MET A 108 8.57 -16.18 9.00
CA MET A 108 9.27 -16.00 7.74
C MET A 108 9.98 -17.31 7.35
N LEU A 109 9.95 -17.65 6.07
CA LEU A 109 10.86 -18.61 5.46
C LEU A 109 12.18 -17.92 5.18
N ASN A 110 13.28 -18.60 5.48
CA ASN A 110 14.62 -18.20 5.07
C ASN A 110 15.13 -19.21 4.05
N ILE A 111 15.14 -18.83 2.77
CA ILE A 111 15.51 -19.68 1.63
C ILE A 111 16.50 -18.93 0.74
N THR A 112 17.16 -19.62 -0.19
CA THR A 112 18.03 -18.94 -1.14
C THR A 112 17.23 -18.16 -2.20
N MET A 113 17.81 -17.12 -2.78
CA MET A 113 17.22 -16.39 -3.91
C MET A 113 16.86 -17.34 -5.07
N SER A 114 17.72 -18.33 -5.37
CA SER A 114 17.43 -19.34 -6.39
C SER A 114 16.18 -20.16 -6.07
N GLU A 115 16.05 -20.62 -4.82
CA GLU A 115 14.86 -21.36 -4.38
C GLU A 115 13.60 -20.49 -4.40
N PHE A 116 13.71 -19.21 -4.02
CA PHE A 116 12.59 -18.28 -4.15
C PHE A 116 12.16 -18.14 -5.61
N LEU A 117 13.11 -17.94 -6.53
CA LEU A 117 12.86 -17.79 -7.96
C LEU A 117 12.21 -19.05 -8.58
N ASP A 118 12.46 -20.24 -8.02
CA ASP A 118 11.82 -21.49 -8.47
C ASP A 118 10.34 -21.60 -8.04
N LYS A 119 9.98 -20.93 -6.95
CA LYS A 119 8.70 -21.09 -6.23
C LYS A 119 7.73 -19.93 -6.43
N TYR A 120 8.21 -18.69 -6.52
CA TYR A 120 7.37 -17.49 -6.34
C TYR A 120 6.21 -17.35 -7.34
N GLN A 121 6.34 -17.92 -8.54
CA GLN A 121 5.26 -17.94 -9.54
C GLN A 121 4.17 -18.99 -9.26
N LYS A 122 4.50 -20.05 -8.51
CA LYS A 122 3.64 -21.22 -8.29
C LYS A 122 3.05 -21.26 -6.89
N GLU A 123 3.76 -20.69 -5.92
CA GLU A 123 3.41 -20.73 -4.51
C GLU A 123 2.88 -19.37 -4.02
N ASP A 124 2.08 -19.41 -2.96
CA ASP A 124 1.61 -18.21 -2.26
C ASP A 124 2.71 -17.71 -1.32
N ILE A 125 3.71 -17.05 -1.89
CA ILE A 125 4.86 -16.49 -1.16
C ILE A 125 5.17 -15.05 -1.58
N TYR A 126 5.72 -14.29 -0.65
CA TYR A 126 6.06 -12.88 -0.85
C TYR A 126 7.39 -12.55 -0.15
N MET A 127 8.42 -12.18 -0.92
CA MET A 127 9.69 -11.76 -0.36
C MET A 127 9.59 -10.34 0.20
N VAL A 128 10.06 -10.17 1.44
CA VAL A 128 10.32 -8.87 2.08
C VAL A 128 11.70 -8.98 2.69
N ASN A 129 12.71 -8.43 2.00
CA ASN A 129 14.11 -8.64 2.35
C ASN A 129 14.91 -7.34 2.24
N ASP A 130 15.80 -7.08 3.18
CA ASP A 130 16.78 -6.01 3.03
C ASP A 130 17.72 -6.36 1.87
N ALA A 131 17.96 -5.41 0.95
CA ALA A 131 18.96 -5.58 -0.08
C ALA A 131 20.34 -5.77 0.57
N SER A 132 21.06 -6.80 0.16
CA SER A 132 22.39 -7.09 0.69
C SER A 132 23.42 -6.05 0.22
N VAL A 133 24.60 -6.08 0.84
CA VAL A 133 25.72 -5.21 0.45
C VAL A 133 26.14 -5.46 -1.01
N SER A 134 26.09 -6.71 -1.47
CA SER A 134 26.35 -7.10 -2.87
C SER A 134 25.28 -6.59 -3.82
N MET A 135 24.00 -6.63 -3.43
CA MET A 135 22.91 -6.08 -4.24
C MET A 135 22.92 -4.54 -4.31
N ALA A 136 23.54 -3.87 -3.33
CA ALA A 136 23.64 -2.42 -3.31
C ALA A 136 24.42 -1.84 -4.51
N GLU A 137 25.26 -2.64 -5.17
CA GLU A 137 25.97 -2.22 -6.41
C GLU A 137 24.99 -1.91 -7.56
N ASP A 138 23.81 -2.52 -7.57
CA ASP A 138 22.76 -2.27 -8.56
C ASP A 138 21.81 -1.12 -8.17
N ILE A 139 22.01 -0.53 -6.98
CA ILE A 139 21.11 0.46 -6.39
C ILE A 139 21.86 1.78 -6.23
N ASN A 140 21.48 2.76 -7.05
CA ASN A 140 21.97 4.13 -6.90
C ASN A 140 21.09 4.94 -5.96
N MET A 141 21.69 5.83 -5.17
CA MET A 141 20.93 6.79 -4.38
C MET A 141 20.27 7.84 -5.30
N PRO A 142 18.94 8.08 -5.19
CA PRO A 142 18.26 9.12 -5.97
C PRO A 142 18.88 10.49 -5.78
N SER A 143 18.95 11.28 -6.85
CA SER A 143 19.59 12.60 -6.84
C SER A 143 18.99 13.57 -5.81
N MET A 144 17.68 13.44 -5.54
CA MET A 144 16.97 14.22 -4.51
C MET A 144 17.45 13.94 -3.07
N LEU A 145 18.24 12.89 -2.85
CA LEU A 145 18.76 12.46 -1.54
C LEU A 145 20.28 12.60 -1.41
N LEU A 146 20.99 13.14 -2.42
CA LEU A 146 22.46 13.18 -2.41
C LEU A 146 23.07 14.28 -1.52
N CYS A 147 22.28 15.27 -1.09
CA CYS A 147 22.76 16.40 -0.29
C CYS A 147 21.92 16.60 0.98
N GLY A 148 22.30 17.56 1.84
CA GLY A 148 21.46 17.99 2.96
C GLY A 148 21.35 17.00 4.13
N GLY A 149 22.24 16.00 4.19
CA GLY A 149 22.31 15.03 5.29
C GLY A 149 21.42 13.80 5.12
N PHE A 150 20.61 13.71 4.06
CA PHE A 150 19.77 12.53 3.76
C PHE A 150 20.56 11.21 3.80
N GLN A 151 21.74 11.16 3.19
CA GLN A 151 22.60 9.97 3.17
C GLN A 151 23.01 9.46 4.56
N ARG A 152 22.98 10.30 5.60
CA ARG A 152 23.33 9.90 6.98
C ARG A 152 22.17 9.26 7.72
N VAL A 153 20.95 9.38 7.19
CA VAL A 153 19.72 8.94 7.86
C VAL A 153 18.96 7.86 7.08
N VAL A 154 19.38 7.55 5.83
CA VAL A 154 18.91 6.35 5.12
C VAL A 154 19.22 5.13 5.98
N GLN A 155 18.18 4.38 6.35
CA GLN A 155 18.31 3.20 7.19
C GLN A 155 18.51 1.95 6.32
N ASN A 156 17.47 1.57 5.58
CA ASN A 156 17.44 0.32 4.84
C ASN A 156 16.98 0.55 3.40
N VAL A 157 17.40 -0.35 2.50
CA VAL A 157 16.78 -0.54 1.19
C VAL A 157 16.11 -1.91 1.21
N ILE A 158 14.79 -1.94 1.12
CA ILE A 158 14.01 -3.17 1.19
C ILE A 158 13.54 -3.55 -0.21
N MET A 159 13.67 -4.83 -0.55
CA MET A 159 13.14 -5.44 -1.75
C MET A 159 11.83 -6.16 -1.44
N TRP A 160 10.80 -5.86 -2.24
CA TRP A 160 9.50 -6.52 -2.20
C TRP A 160 9.29 -7.26 -3.52
N PHE A 161 9.17 -8.58 -3.48
CA PHE A 161 9.09 -9.41 -4.68
C PHE A 161 8.03 -10.52 -4.53
N SER A 162 7.06 -10.55 -5.44
CA SER A 162 6.08 -11.63 -5.59
C SER A 162 5.68 -11.80 -7.06
N SER A 163 4.85 -12.80 -7.35
CA SER A 163 4.17 -12.97 -8.63
C SER A 163 2.87 -12.16 -8.76
N GLY A 164 2.71 -11.10 -7.96
CA GLY A 164 1.51 -10.27 -7.93
C GLY A 164 0.39 -10.82 -7.07
N GLY A 165 -0.66 -10.02 -6.89
CA GLY A 165 -1.80 -10.33 -6.02
C GLY A 165 -1.62 -9.97 -4.54
N THR A 166 -0.43 -9.52 -4.14
CA THR A 166 -0.09 -9.16 -2.76
C THR A 166 -0.99 -8.06 -2.19
N LYS A 167 -1.34 -8.21 -0.91
CA LYS A 167 -2.16 -7.29 -0.13
C LYS A 167 -1.48 -7.01 1.21
N SER A 168 -0.99 -5.79 1.36
CA SER A 168 -0.49 -5.28 2.64
C SER A 168 -1.63 -4.82 3.52
N VAL A 169 -1.44 -4.90 4.83
CA VAL A 169 -2.36 -4.28 5.80
C VAL A 169 -2.30 -2.76 5.68
N LEU A 170 -3.37 -2.08 6.10
CA LEU A 170 -3.32 -0.63 6.26
C LEU A 170 -2.45 -0.27 7.46
N HIS A 171 -1.36 0.48 7.24
CA HIS A 171 -0.40 0.87 8.27
C HIS A 171 0.23 2.23 7.96
N ASN A 172 1.02 2.73 8.91
CA ASN A 172 1.95 3.83 8.70
C ASN A 172 3.37 3.33 8.95
N ASP A 173 4.31 3.80 8.14
CA ASP A 173 5.74 3.56 8.36
C ASP A 173 6.26 4.51 9.46
N GLY A 174 7.39 4.16 10.08
CA GLY A 174 8.08 5.01 11.07
C GLY A 174 9.07 6.00 10.48
N LEU A 175 9.26 5.99 9.16
CA LEU A 175 10.27 6.74 8.41
C LEU A 175 9.73 7.17 7.04
N ASP A 176 10.26 8.27 6.51
CA ASP A 176 9.96 8.69 5.14
C ASP A 176 10.41 7.59 4.17
N ASN A 177 9.57 7.27 3.18
CA ASN A 177 9.79 6.15 2.27
C ASN A 177 9.85 6.63 0.81
N VAL A 178 10.81 6.12 0.04
CA VAL A 178 10.83 6.25 -1.42
C VAL A 178 10.62 4.87 -2.01
N ASN A 179 9.38 4.57 -2.41
CA ASN A 179 9.03 3.28 -2.97
C ASN A 179 9.11 3.33 -4.49
N CYS A 180 10.02 2.55 -5.08
CA CYS A 180 10.26 2.49 -6.52
C CYS A 180 9.81 1.15 -7.08
N LEU A 181 9.06 1.18 -8.19
CA LEU A 181 8.50 -0.01 -8.82
C LEU A 181 9.34 -0.44 -10.03
N ILE A 182 10.12 -1.50 -9.85
CA ILE A 182 11.01 -2.03 -10.90
C ILE A 182 10.22 -2.78 -11.97
N ASP A 183 9.18 -3.53 -11.59
CA ASP A 183 8.33 -4.28 -12.51
C ASP A 183 6.89 -4.44 -11.97
N GLY A 184 5.94 -4.60 -12.88
CA GLY A 184 4.51 -4.76 -12.57
C GLY A 184 3.76 -3.45 -12.31
N GLU A 185 2.67 -3.56 -11.53
CA GLU A 185 1.79 -2.46 -11.13
C GLU A 185 1.59 -2.46 -9.61
N LYS A 186 1.43 -1.27 -9.02
CA LYS A 186 1.12 -1.13 -7.60
C LYS A 186 0.00 -0.13 -7.38
N TYR A 187 -0.99 -0.54 -6.58
CA TYR A 187 -2.14 0.27 -6.20
C TYR A 187 -2.03 0.61 -4.72
N LEU A 188 -2.04 1.89 -4.38
CA LEU A 188 -2.03 2.35 -2.98
C LEU A 188 -3.30 3.14 -2.67
N VAL A 189 -3.87 2.83 -1.51
CA VAL A 189 -4.87 3.66 -0.84
C VAL A 189 -4.13 4.49 0.19
N MET A 190 -4.10 5.81 0.00
CA MET A 190 -3.43 6.73 0.91
C MET A 190 -4.47 7.49 1.73
N ILE A 191 -4.30 7.52 3.05
CA ILE A 191 -5.18 8.26 3.96
C ILE A 191 -4.30 9.31 4.66
N ASP A 192 -4.79 10.56 4.74
CA ASP A 192 -4.05 11.62 5.42
C ASP A 192 -3.89 11.27 6.91
N LYS A 193 -2.66 11.33 7.42
CA LYS A 193 -2.33 11.09 8.83
C LYS A 193 -3.17 11.91 9.82
N LYS A 194 -3.72 13.06 9.42
CA LYS A 194 -4.63 13.87 10.25
C LYS A 194 -5.88 13.08 10.66
N LEU A 195 -6.23 12.07 9.88
CA LEU A 195 -7.34 11.15 10.12
C LEU A 195 -6.89 9.89 10.85
N LYS A 196 -5.64 9.82 11.35
CA LYS A 196 -5.12 8.69 12.12
C LYS A 196 -6.12 8.28 13.19
N ALA A 197 -6.59 9.22 14.03
CA ALA A 197 -7.58 8.92 15.07
C ALA A 197 -8.84 8.20 14.54
N ASP A 198 -9.40 8.61 13.40
CA ASP A 198 -10.56 7.94 12.80
C ASP A 198 -10.24 6.53 12.29
N VAL A 199 -9.02 6.33 11.80
CA VAL A 199 -8.49 5.01 11.42
C VAL A 199 -8.19 4.16 12.66
N GLU A 200 -7.79 4.74 13.79
CA GLU A 200 -7.37 4.01 15.01
C GLU A 200 -8.42 3.74 16.07
N GLU A 201 -9.45 4.56 16.13
CA GLU A 201 -10.54 4.44 17.10
C GLU A 201 -11.23 3.06 17.03
N THR A 202 -11.10 2.36 15.91
CA THR A 202 -11.84 1.13 15.62
C THR A 202 -11.01 -0.15 15.70
N GLY A 203 -9.78 -0.07 16.22
CA GLY A 203 -8.94 -1.22 16.56
C GLY A 203 -7.65 -1.26 15.76
N TRP A 204 -6.53 -1.06 16.45
CA TRP A 204 -5.18 -1.33 15.93
C TRP A 204 -4.59 -2.52 16.64
N ILE A 205 -3.64 -3.19 15.99
CA ILE A 205 -2.89 -4.30 16.57
C ILE A 205 -1.46 -3.82 16.85
N LEU A 206 -0.81 -4.40 17.86
CA LEU A 206 0.58 -4.13 18.24
C LEU A 206 0.84 -2.64 18.55
N ASN A 207 0.01 -2.01 19.40
CA ASN A 207 0.17 -0.62 19.84
C ASN A 207 0.19 0.43 18.70
N GLY A 208 -0.62 0.25 17.66
CA GLY A 208 -0.74 1.27 16.61
C GLY A 208 0.25 1.09 15.44
N GLN A 209 0.74 -0.13 15.21
CA GLN A 209 1.58 -0.44 14.04
C GLN A 209 0.79 -0.68 12.76
N TYR A 210 -0.39 -1.33 12.84
CA TYR A 210 -1.27 -1.53 11.70
C TYR A 210 -2.75 -1.66 12.12
N SER A 211 -3.64 -1.39 11.17
CA SER A 211 -5.10 -1.43 11.34
C SER A 211 -5.63 -2.87 11.42
N GLN A 212 -6.67 -3.09 12.21
CA GLN A 212 -7.43 -4.35 12.25
C GLN A 212 -8.36 -4.55 11.04
N VAL A 213 -8.50 -3.53 10.17
CA VAL A 213 -9.37 -3.59 9.00
C VAL A 213 -8.84 -4.62 8.01
N ASP A 214 -9.71 -5.55 7.61
CA ASP A 214 -9.47 -6.36 6.42
C ASP A 214 -9.66 -5.47 5.18
N VAL A 215 -8.55 -5.07 4.55
CA VAL A 215 -8.53 -4.18 3.40
C VAL A 215 -9.21 -4.77 2.16
N GLU A 216 -9.51 -6.07 2.14
CA GLU A 216 -10.25 -6.71 1.04
C GLU A 216 -11.76 -6.78 1.32
N LYS A 217 -12.16 -6.76 2.59
CA LYS A 217 -13.55 -6.93 3.04
C LYS A 217 -13.83 -6.01 4.23
N VAL A 218 -13.94 -4.71 3.97
CA VAL A 218 -14.12 -3.71 5.04
C VAL A 218 -15.51 -3.82 5.64
N ASP A 219 -15.59 -4.28 6.88
CA ASP A 219 -16.84 -4.32 7.64
C ASP A 219 -17.23 -2.91 8.12
N MET A 220 -18.07 -2.23 7.33
CA MET A 220 -18.57 -0.89 7.65
C MET A 220 -19.43 -0.80 8.92
N TYR A 221 -19.94 -1.91 9.47
CA TYR A 221 -20.63 -1.88 10.77
C TYR A 221 -19.62 -1.89 11.90
N LYS A 222 -18.56 -2.70 11.79
CA LYS A 222 -17.44 -2.75 12.74
C LYS A 222 -16.56 -1.49 12.68
N PHE A 223 -16.39 -0.91 11.50
CA PHE A 223 -15.51 0.23 11.23
C PHE A 223 -16.30 1.45 10.69
N PRO A 224 -17.24 2.04 11.46
CA PRO A 224 -18.16 3.05 10.94
C PRO A 224 -17.48 4.34 10.46
N LYS A 225 -16.30 4.69 11.01
CA LYS A 225 -15.51 5.84 10.56
C LYS A 225 -15.02 5.68 9.12
N PHE A 226 -14.82 4.45 8.64
CA PHE A 226 -14.39 4.20 7.26
C PHE A 226 -15.43 4.60 6.23
N ARG A 227 -16.73 4.63 6.57
CA ARG A 227 -17.82 4.97 5.62
C ARG A 227 -17.60 6.31 4.92
N ASN A 228 -17.10 7.31 5.65
CA ASN A 228 -16.88 8.66 5.14
C ASN A 228 -15.41 9.04 4.99
N LEU A 229 -14.48 8.13 5.32
CA LEU A 229 -13.05 8.40 5.41
C LEU A 229 -12.47 8.88 4.07
N PRO A 230 -11.99 10.13 3.97
CA PRO A 230 -11.25 10.62 2.80
C PRO A 230 -10.03 9.75 2.50
N TRP A 231 -9.80 9.47 1.22
CA TRP A 231 -8.64 8.72 0.76
C TRP A 231 -8.20 9.19 -0.63
N TYR A 232 -6.94 8.94 -0.97
CA TYR A 232 -6.34 9.24 -2.26
C TYR A 232 -5.92 7.94 -2.93
N GLU A 233 -6.15 7.86 -4.24
CA GLU A 233 -5.72 6.74 -5.05
C GLU A 233 -4.34 7.03 -5.64
N VAL A 234 -3.44 6.05 -5.55
CA VAL A 234 -2.20 6.03 -6.30
C VAL A 234 -2.14 4.76 -7.12
N LYS A 235 -1.93 4.93 -8.43
CA LYS A 235 -1.62 3.86 -9.36
C LYS A 235 -0.21 4.07 -9.84
N MET A 236 0.69 3.15 -9.51
CA MET A 236 2.07 3.13 -10.00
C MET A 236 2.20 2.10 -11.11
N GLN A 237 2.94 2.49 -12.14
CA GLN A 237 3.33 1.64 -13.25
C GLN A 237 4.83 1.35 -13.15
N LYS A 238 5.28 0.36 -13.91
CA LYS A 238 6.70 0.05 -14.06
C LYS A 238 7.52 1.32 -14.30
N GLY A 239 8.57 1.51 -13.51
CA GLY A 239 9.47 2.65 -13.60
C GLY A 239 9.09 3.87 -12.76
N ASP A 240 7.93 3.86 -12.11
CA ASP A 240 7.51 4.93 -11.20
C ASP A 240 8.18 4.79 -9.83
N CYS A 241 8.40 5.93 -9.15
CA CYS A 241 8.67 5.98 -7.72
C CYS A 241 7.66 6.88 -7.01
N ILE A 242 7.34 6.60 -5.74
CA ILE A 242 6.54 7.49 -4.89
C ILE A 242 7.33 7.83 -3.63
N PHE A 243 7.31 9.10 -3.25
CA PHE A 243 7.68 9.52 -1.91
C PHE A 243 6.45 9.48 -1.00
N ILE A 244 6.55 8.74 0.10
CA ILE A 244 5.52 8.61 1.14
C ILE A 244 6.10 9.24 2.42
N PRO A 245 5.57 10.39 2.87
CA PRO A 245 6.07 11.03 4.07
C PRO A 245 5.65 10.24 5.32
N PHE A 246 6.58 10.11 6.27
CA PHE A 246 6.26 9.62 7.61
C PHE A 246 5.50 10.66 8.41
N LYS A 247 6.00 11.89 8.35
CA LYS A 247 5.58 12.93 9.29
C LYS A 247 4.18 13.37 9.07
#